data_AF-A0A109QL15-F1
#
_entry.id   AF-A0A109QL15-F1
#
_cell.length_a   1.000
_cell.length_b   1.000
_cell.length_c   1.000
_cell.angle_alpha   90.00
_cell.angle_beta   90.00
_cell.angle_gamma   90.00
#
_symmetry.space_group_name_H-M   'P 1'
#
loop_
_entity.id
_entity.type
_entity.pdbx_description
1 polymer ?
#
loop_
_entity_poly.entity_id
_entity_poly.type
_entity_poly.pdbx_seq_one_letter_code
_entity_poly.pdbx_strand_id
1 'polypeptide(L)'
;CFSIQTDRNWTLVVNLLWLTVPIALLWSTVLGFVWLCLITRPDNVVIPGYEIGVLSVLVSVIVEMLAEPVFVISQLSQFIRLRVLIEGASLTIRCIIMAVLIMYSPKHGVYAFAIAQISASLLYSLSYFIFVKIQLKKDPSSFSVKTFRDLFPKIVPGNSAHIDMDLAHLTL
;
A
#
# COMPACT_ATOMS: atom_id res chain seq x y z
N CYS A 1 -32.93 13.05 -5.62
CA CYS A 1 -32.05 12.91 -6.80
C CYS A 1 -30.56 13.08 -6.47
N PHE A 2 -30.14 14.08 -5.69
CA PHE A 2 -28.71 14.27 -5.33
C PHE A 2 -28.06 13.09 -4.59
N SER A 3 -28.79 12.34 -3.77
CA SER A 3 -28.22 11.20 -3.02
C SER A 3 -27.72 10.05 -3.91
N ILE A 4 -28.39 9.80 -5.05
CA ILE A 4 -28.01 8.74 -6.00
C ILE A 4 -26.71 9.09 -6.74
N GLN A 5 -26.45 10.37 -7.01
CA GLN A 5 -25.19 10.81 -7.62
C GLN A 5 -24.03 10.66 -6.62
N THR A 6 -24.24 10.96 -5.34
CA THR A 6 -23.22 10.80 -4.29
C THR A 6 -22.82 9.33 -4.11
N ASP A 7 -23.78 8.40 -4.03
CA ASP A 7 -23.47 6.96 -3.89
C ASP A 7 -22.77 6.38 -5.13
N ARG A 8 -23.14 6.85 -6.33
CA ARG A 8 -22.51 6.40 -7.59
C ARG A 8 -21.08 6.94 -7.70
N ASN A 9 -20.83 8.20 -7.34
CA ASN A 9 -19.49 8.78 -7.29
C ASN A 9 -18.61 8.07 -6.26
N TRP A 10 -19.16 7.71 -5.10
CA TRP A 10 -18.44 6.96 -4.07
C TRP A 10 -17.98 5.59 -4.55
N THR A 11 -18.85 4.85 -5.24
CA THR A 11 -18.51 3.52 -5.79
C THR A 11 -17.40 3.61 -6.84
N LEU A 12 -17.38 4.68 -7.65
CA LEU A 12 -16.34 4.90 -8.65
C LEU A 12 -14.98 5.20 -8.00
N VAL A 13 -14.96 6.03 -6.95
CA VAL A 13 -13.73 6.32 -6.17
C VAL A 13 -13.17 5.03 -5.57
N VAL A 14 -14.02 4.18 -4.97
CA VAL A 14 -13.57 2.89 -4.41
C VAL A 14 -12.99 1.98 -5.50
N ASN A 15 -13.67 1.86 -6.66
CA ASN A 15 -13.16 1.04 -7.77
C ASN A 15 -11.82 1.57 -8.33
N LEU A 16 -11.66 2.90 -8.41
CA LEU A 16 -10.42 3.52 -8.86
C LEU A 16 -9.26 3.26 -7.88
N LEU A 17 -9.54 3.36 -6.57
CA LEU A 17 -8.55 3.03 -5.53
C LEU A 17 -8.12 1.57 -5.60
N TRP A 18 -9.06 0.65 -5.84
CA TRP A 18 -8.72 -0.77 -5.99
C TRP A 18 -7.92 -1.11 -7.26
N LEU A 19 -7.88 -0.20 -8.25
CA LEU A 19 -7.06 -0.38 -9.44
C LEU A 19 -5.55 -0.23 -9.15
N THR A 20 -5.17 0.38 -8.02
CA THR A 20 -3.75 0.52 -7.64
C THR A 20 -3.12 -0.85 -7.38
N VAL A 21 -3.86 -1.81 -6.82
CA VAL A 21 -3.39 -3.17 -6.52
C VAL A 21 -2.99 -3.96 -7.78
N PRO A 22 -3.84 -4.13 -8.81
CA PRO A 22 -3.45 -4.83 -10.03
C PRO A 22 -2.35 -4.09 -10.81
N ILE A 23 -2.33 -2.76 -10.77
CA ILE A 23 -1.23 -1.97 -11.37
C ILE A 23 0.08 -2.25 -10.64
N ALA A 24 0.07 -2.26 -9.31
CA ALA A 24 1.24 -2.60 -8.51
C ALA A 24 1.72 -4.03 -8.76
N LEU A 25 0.81 -4.98 -8.93
CA LEU A 25 1.16 -6.37 -9.26
C LEU A 25 1.81 -6.46 -10.64
N LEU A 26 1.26 -5.78 -11.65
CA LEU A 26 1.82 -5.70 -13.00
C LEU A 26 3.24 -5.15 -12.96
N TRP A 27 3.44 -3.99 -12.33
CA TRP A 27 4.74 -3.35 -12.22
C TRP A 27 5.73 -4.18 -11.40
N SER A 28 5.29 -4.79 -10.30
CA SER A 28 6.12 -5.67 -9.49
C SER A 28 6.61 -6.88 -10.30
N THR A 29 5.76 -7.42 -11.16
CA THR A 29 6.10 -8.56 -12.02
C THR A 29 7.08 -8.15 -13.13
N VAL A 30 6.82 -7.03 -13.81
CA VAL A 30 7.69 -6.50 -14.88
C VAL A 30 9.06 -6.14 -14.32
N LEU A 31 9.12 -5.36 -13.24
CA LEU A 31 10.37 -4.94 -12.63
C LEU A 31 11.11 -6.10 -11.99
N GLY A 32 10.39 -7.02 -11.34
CA GLY A 32 10.95 -8.26 -10.81
C GLY A 32 11.60 -9.11 -11.90
N PHE A 33 10.94 -9.24 -13.06
CA PHE A 33 11.51 -9.94 -14.21
C PHE A 33 12.76 -9.23 -14.75
N VAL A 34 12.73 -7.91 -14.90
CA VAL A 34 13.90 -7.14 -15.36
C VAL A 34 15.08 -7.32 -14.39
N TRP A 35 14.84 -7.28 -13.08
CA TRP A 35 15.90 -7.42 -12.07
C TRP A 35 16.46 -8.85 -11.97
N LEU A 36 15.63 -9.87 -12.18
CA LEU A 36 16.05 -11.27 -12.05
C LEU A 36 16.59 -11.88 -13.34
N CYS A 37 16.13 -11.40 -14.51
CA CYS A 37 16.43 -12.01 -15.81
C CYS A 37 17.21 -11.11 -16.77
N LEU A 38 17.06 -9.78 -16.68
CA LEU A 38 17.70 -8.84 -17.61
C LEU A 38 19.01 -8.26 -17.05
N ILE A 39 19.05 -7.99 -15.74
CA ILE A 39 20.24 -7.45 -15.07
C ILE A 39 21.20 -8.60 -14.73
N THR A 40 22.49 -8.38 -15.01
CA THR A 40 23.55 -9.34 -14.66
C THR A 40 23.54 -9.58 -13.16
N ARG A 41 23.32 -10.84 -12.76
CA ARG A 41 23.30 -11.23 -11.36
C ARG A 41 24.71 -11.09 -10.78
N PRO A 42 24.90 -10.39 -9.65
CA PRO A 42 26.18 -10.42 -8.97
C PRO A 42 26.47 -11.85 -8.52
N ASP A 43 27.74 -12.27 -8.55
CA ASP A 43 28.13 -13.60 -8.09
C ASP A 43 27.59 -13.84 -6.68
N ASN A 44 26.91 -14.98 -6.49
CA ASN A 44 26.32 -15.37 -5.19
C ASN A 44 27.36 -15.45 -4.06
N VAL A 45 28.64 -15.54 -4.41
CA VAL A 45 29.78 -15.52 -3.48
C VAL A 45 30.02 -14.13 -2.90
N VAL A 46 29.72 -13.06 -3.65
CA VAL A 46 29.92 -11.67 -3.23
C VAL A 46 28.68 -11.12 -2.52
N ILE A 47 27.48 -11.49 -2.97
CA ILE A 47 26.21 -11.00 -2.41
C ILE A 47 25.22 -12.16 -2.23
N PRO A 48 25.23 -12.86 -1.09
CA PRO A 48 24.27 -13.93 -0.82
C PRO A 48 22.87 -13.34 -0.61
N GLY A 49 21.87 -13.94 -1.25
CA GLY A 49 20.46 -13.61 -1.04
C GLY A 49 19.89 -12.47 -1.87
N TYR A 50 20.52 -12.11 -3.00
CA TYR A 50 20.02 -11.07 -3.91
C TYR A 50 18.54 -11.28 -4.32
N GLU A 51 18.16 -12.52 -4.68
CA GLU A 51 16.78 -12.85 -5.05
C GLU A 51 15.79 -12.58 -3.90
N ILE A 52 16.19 -12.88 -2.67
CA ILE A 52 15.37 -12.67 -1.47
C ILE A 52 15.19 -11.17 -1.23
N GLY A 53 16.25 -10.39 -1.42
CA GLY A 53 16.18 -8.93 -1.38
C GLY A 53 15.16 -8.37 -2.37
N VAL A 54 15.24 -8.79 -3.64
CA VAL A 54 14.30 -8.35 -4.68
C VAL A 54 12.86 -8.78 -4.34
N LEU A 55 12.64 -10.05 -4.02
CA LEU A 55 11.31 -10.56 -3.67
C LEU A 55 10.71 -9.86 -2.45
N SER A 56 11.52 -9.55 -1.44
CA SER A 56 11.05 -8.84 -0.25
C SER A 56 10.48 -7.45 -0.58
N VAL A 57 11.11 -6.74 -1.52
CA VAL A 57 10.63 -5.44 -1.98
C VAL A 57 9.33 -5.59 -2.74
N LEU A 58 9.26 -6.53 -3.68
CA LEU A 58 8.05 -6.77 -4.48
C LEU A 58 6.84 -7.11 -3.60
N VAL A 59 7.04 -7.99 -2.61
CA VAL A 59 5.99 -8.37 -1.65
C VAL A 59 5.59 -7.17 -0.80
N SER A 60 6.55 -6.40 -0.28
CA SER A 60 6.25 -5.21 0.52
C SER A 60 5.44 -4.17 -0.24
N VAL A 61 5.74 -3.94 -1.52
CA VAL A 61 4.97 -3.02 -2.37
C VAL A 61 3.52 -3.49 -2.48
N ILE A 62 3.28 -4.78 -2.74
CA ILE A 62 1.91 -5.31 -2.84
C ILE A 62 1.16 -5.15 -1.51
N VAL A 63 1.82 -5.43 -0.38
CA VAL A 63 1.23 -5.29 0.97
C VAL A 63 0.88 -3.83 1.28
N GLU A 64 1.75 -2.89 0.92
CA GLU A 64 1.52 -1.45 1.11
C GLU A 64 0.36 -0.95 0.23
N MET A 65 0.30 -1.40 -1.02
CA MET A 65 -0.76 -1.04 -1.98
C MET A 65 -2.12 -1.61 -1.57
N LEU A 66 -2.18 -2.75 -0.87
CA LEU A 66 -3.43 -3.25 -0.29
C LEU A 66 -3.97 -2.37 0.85
N ALA A 67 -3.09 -1.68 1.58
CA ALA A 67 -3.49 -0.77 2.66
C ALA A 67 -3.92 0.62 2.14
N GLU A 68 -3.52 0.97 0.91
CA GLU A 68 -3.73 2.28 0.31
C GLU A 68 -5.22 2.64 0.08
N PRO A 69 -6.09 1.75 -0.45
CA PRO A 69 -7.53 2.05 -0.61
C PRO A 69 -8.22 2.34 0.72
N VAL A 70 -7.92 1.54 1.75
CA VAL A 70 -8.45 1.69 3.11
C VAL A 70 -8.01 3.03 3.71
N PHE A 71 -6.80 3.45 3.38
CA PHE A 71 -6.21 4.68 3.85
C PHE A 71 -6.75 5.93 3.16
N VAL A 72 -6.86 5.97 1.83
CA VAL A 72 -7.37 7.16 1.10
C VAL A 72 -8.79 7.49 1.56
N ILE A 73 -9.58 6.47 1.85
CA ILE A 73 -10.93 6.62 2.42
C ILE A 73 -10.89 7.24 3.82
N SER A 74 -9.86 6.92 4.61
CA SER A 74 -9.64 7.53 5.92
C SER A 74 -9.20 9.01 5.85
N GLN A 75 -8.49 9.39 4.78
CA GLN A 75 -8.05 10.78 4.56
C GLN A 75 -9.19 11.74 4.19
N LEU A 76 -10.23 11.24 3.51
CA LEU A 76 -11.42 12.03 3.19
C LEU A 76 -12.13 12.55 4.46
N SER A 77 -11.89 11.93 5.62
CA SER A 77 -12.32 12.39 6.94
C SER A 77 -11.32 13.35 7.64
N GLN A 78 -10.48 14.07 6.89
CA GLN A 78 -9.52 15.10 7.35
C GLN A 78 -8.27 14.65 8.14
N PHE A 79 -7.87 13.38 8.06
CA PHE A 79 -6.69 12.86 8.77
C PHE A 79 -5.38 12.86 7.97
N ILE A 80 -5.11 13.90 7.18
CA ILE A 80 -3.88 14.02 6.35
C ILE A 80 -2.58 13.98 7.17
N ARG A 81 -2.58 14.56 8.38
CA ARG A 81 -1.38 14.57 9.25
C ARG A 81 -0.97 13.18 9.75
N LEU A 82 -1.92 12.26 9.86
CA LEU A 82 -1.65 10.91 10.34
C LEU A 82 -0.82 10.10 9.35
N ARG A 83 -1.04 10.31 8.05
CA ARG A 83 -0.26 9.66 6.99
C ARG A 83 1.22 9.89 7.18
N VAL A 84 1.60 11.16 7.26
CA VAL A 84 3.00 11.59 7.35
C VAL A 84 3.63 11.00 8.61
N LEU A 85 2.87 10.88 9.70
CA LEU A 85 3.35 10.24 10.93
C LEU A 85 3.55 8.73 10.77
N ILE A 86 2.60 8.00 10.19
CA ILE A 86 2.70 6.54 10.01
C ILE A 86 3.79 6.19 9.00
N GLU A 87 3.85 6.90 7.88
CA GLU A 87 4.85 6.73 6.82
C GLU A 87 6.24 7.12 7.31
N GLY A 88 6.35 8.22 8.07
CA GLY A 88 7.59 8.60 8.73
C GLY A 88 8.03 7.58 9.79
N ALA A 89 7.09 7.06 10.59
CA ALA A 89 7.39 6.06 11.62
C ALA A 89 7.83 4.73 11.01
N SER A 90 7.16 4.23 9.97
CA SER A 90 7.55 2.99 9.29
C SER A 90 8.93 3.11 8.65
N LEU A 91 9.23 4.24 8.01
CA LEU A 91 10.55 4.51 7.43
C LEU A 91 11.63 4.62 8.52
N THR A 92 11.34 5.30 9.62
CA THR A 92 12.27 5.43 10.76
C THR A 92 12.59 4.06 11.34
N ILE A 93 11.57 3.23 11.58
CA ILE A 93 11.74 1.87 12.10
C ILE A 93 12.54 1.02 11.13
N ARG A 94 12.27 1.11 9.81
CA ARG A 94 13.05 0.43 8.78
C ARG A 94 14.54 0.75 8.91
N CYS A 95 14.88 2.04 9.00
CA CYS A 95 16.26 2.51 9.13
C CYS A 95 16.91 1.99 10.42
N ILE A 96 16.18 2.00 11.54
CA ILE A 96 16.68 1.48 12.82
C ILE A 96 16.95 -0.03 12.72
N ILE A 97 15.97 -0.83 12.25
CA ILE A 97 16.13 -2.29 12.12
C ILE A 97 17.29 -2.62 11.20
N MET A 98 17.38 -1.93 10.05
CA MET A 98 18.46 -2.11 9.09
C MET A 98 19.82 -1.79 9.72
N ALA A 99 19.95 -0.66 10.41
CA ALA A 99 21.19 -0.27 11.08
C ALA A 99 21.60 -1.30 12.14
N VAL A 100 20.66 -1.71 12.99
CA VAL A 100 20.90 -2.70 14.04
C VAL A 100 21.36 -4.04 13.47
N LEU A 101 20.66 -4.58 12.47
CA LEU A 101 21.04 -5.87 11.86
C LEU A 101 22.39 -5.81 11.14
N ILE A 102 22.71 -4.69 10.46
CA ILE A 102 24.00 -4.51 9.79
C ILE A 102 25.14 -4.46 10.82
N MET A 103 24.92 -3.83 11.98
CA MET A 103 25.90 -3.82 13.06
C MET A 103 26.17 -5.22 13.62
N TYR A 104 25.14 -6.06 13.76
CA TYR A 104 25.30 -7.43 14.25
C TYR A 104 25.84 -8.41 13.20
N SER A 105 25.56 -8.21 11.92
CA SER A 105 25.91 -9.16 10.84
C SER A 105 26.24 -8.46 9.52
N PRO A 106 27.43 -7.83 9.42
CA PRO A 106 27.83 -7.05 8.24
C PRO A 106 27.99 -7.89 6.97
N LYS A 107 28.23 -9.21 7.10
CA LYS A 107 28.39 -10.13 5.97
C LYS A 107 27.09 -10.46 5.23
N HIS A 108 25.92 -10.19 5.83
CA HIS A 108 24.60 -10.57 5.30
C HIS A 108 23.67 -9.35 5.12
N GLY A 109 24.21 -8.24 4.63
CA GLY A 109 23.47 -6.98 4.50
C GLY A 109 22.17 -7.07 3.69
N VAL A 110 22.09 -7.95 2.70
CA VAL A 110 20.86 -8.11 1.89
C VAL A 110 19.72 -8.76 2.69
N TYR A 111 20.03 -9.73 3.55
CA TYR A 111 19.03 -10.31 4.45
C TYR A 111 18.56 -9.30 5.49
N ALA A 112 19.48 -8.48 6.01
CA ALA A 112 19.13 -7.38 6.91
C ALA A 112 18.16 -6.39 6.26
N PHE A 113 18.43 -6.01 5.02
CA PHE A 113 17.54 -5.17 4.22
C PHE A 113 16.18 -5.83 4.01
N ALA A 114 16.13 -7.10 3.63
CA ALA A 114 14.88 -7.81 3.37
C ALA A 114 13.98 -7.88 4.63
N ILE A 115 14.57 -8.18 5.78
CA ILE A 115 13.86 -8.23 7.07
C ILE A 115 13.36 -6.84 7.46
N ALA A 116 14.21 -5.81 7.34
CA ALA A 116 13.83 -4.43 7.62
C ALA A 116 12.70 -3.96 6.69
N GLN A 117 12.74 -4.34 5.42
CA GLN A 117 11.74 -3.98 4.41
C GLN A 117 10.37 -4.61 4.71
N ILE A 118 10.33 -5.92 4.97
CA ILE A 118 9.09 -6.63 5.29
C ILE A 118 8.50 -6.12 6.61
N SER A 119 9.33 -5.95 7.64
CA SER A 119 8.86 -5.45 8.94
C SER A 119 8.28 -4.04 8.85
N ALA A 120 8.92 -3.14 8.11
CA ALA A 120 8.41 -1.78 7.91
C ALA A 120 7.07 -1.77 7.16
N SER A 121 6.95 -2.56 6.10
CA SER A 121 5.72 -2.71 5.32
C SER A 121 4.58 -3.31 6.16
N LEU A 122 4.88 -4.31 6.99
CA LEU A 122 3.90 -4.91 7.89
C LEU A 122 3.45 -3.93 8.97
N LEU A 123 4.37 -3.18 9.57
CA LEU A 123 4.05 -2.14 10.55
C LEU A 123 3.21 -1.04 9.94
N TYR A 124 3.56 -0.58 8.74
CA TYR A 124 2.76 0.37 7.96
C TYR A 124 1.32 -0.14 7.83
N SER A 125 1.14 -1.34 7.25
CA SER A 125 -0.19 -1.94 7.05
C SER A 125 -0.96 -2.10 8.37
N LEU A 126 -0.31 -2.66 9.40
CA LEU A 126 -0.93 -2.91 10.69
C LEU A 126 -1.35 -1.62 11.40
N SER A 127 -0.53 -0.57 11.35
CA SER A 127 -0.86 0.76 11.88
C SER A 127 -2.15 1.31 11.27
N TYR A 128 -2.37 1.14 9.96
CA TYR A 128 -3.62 1.55 9.32
C TYR A 128 -4.81 0.69 9.74
N PHE A 129 -4.66 -0.63 9.79
CA PHE A 129 -5.73 -1.52 10.25
C PHE A 129 -6.16 -1.22 11.68
N ILE A 130 -5.18 -1.01 12.58
CA ILE A 130 -5.43 -0.64 13.97
C ILE A 130 -6.13 0.72 14.03
N PHE A 131 -5.65 1.71 13.28
CA PHE A 131 -6.24 3.05 13.25
C PHE A 131 -7.71 3.01 12.82
N VAL A 132 -8.02 2.35 11.69
CA VAL A 132 -9.39 2.22 11.19
C VAL A 132 -10.28 1.52 12.22
N LYS A 133 -9.79 0.45 12.86
CA LYS A 133 -10.56 -0.23 13.93
C LYS A 133 -10.83 0.67 15.13
N ILE A 134 -9.84 1.44 15.58
CA ILE A 134 -9.99 2.36 16.71
C ILE A 134 -11.00 3.45 16.36
N GLN A 135 -10.91 4.02 15.16
CA GLN A 135 -11.80 5.09 14.74
C GLN A 135 -13.23 4.61 14.54
N LEU A 136 -13.43 3.45 13.93
CA LEU A 136 -14.75 2.85 13.78
C LEU A 136 -15.41 2.55 15.15
N LYS A 137 -14.59 2.25 16.17
CA LYS A 137 -15.05 2.06 17.55
C LYS A 137 -15.38 3.38 18.26
N LYS A 138 -14.63 4.45 17.96
CA LYS A 138 -14.74 5.74 18.65
C LYS A 138 -15.87 6.61 18.11
N ASP A 139 -16.05 6.65 16.80
CA ASP A 139 -17.09 7.47 16.15
C ASP A 139 -17.63 6.80 14.88
N PRO A 140 -18.71 6.02 15.00
CA PRO A 140 -19.32 5.35 13.85
C PRO A 140 -20.04 6.33 12.89
N SER A 141 -20.19 7.61 13.26
CA SER A 141 -20.87 8.65 12.48
C SER A 141 -19.94 9.58 11.70
N SER A 142 -18.63 9.57 11.99
CA SER A 142 -17.63 10.43 11.34
C SER A 142 -17.25 9.98 9.92
N PHE A 143 -17.55 8.73 9.56
CA PHE A 143 -17.26 8.18 8.23
C PHE A 143 -18.54 8.05 7.40
N SER A 144 -18.50 8.53 6.16
CA SER A 144 -19.56 8.28 5.16
C SER A 144 -19.66 6.79 4.76
N VAL A 145 -18.77 5.95 5.28
CA VAL A 145 -18.70 4.51 5.04
C VAL A 145 -19.26 3.77 6.25
N LYS A 146 -20.45 3.18 6.08
CA LYS A 146 -21.18 2.54 7.18
C LYS A 146 -20.66 1.14 7.52
N THR A 147 -19.88 0.50 6.64
CA THR A 147 -19.40 -0.89 6.84
C THR A 147 -18.10 -1.17 6.07
N PHE A 148 -17.21 -1.97 6.66
CA PHE A 148 -15.94 -2.43 6.04
C PHE A 148 -16.14 -3.14 4.67
N ARG A 149 -17.36 -3.62 4.39
CA ARG A 149 -17.74 -4.26 3.13
C ARG A 149 -18.01 -3.27 2.00
N ASP A 150 -18.30 -2.01 2.30
CA ASP A 150 -18.42 -0.95 1.30
C ASP A 150 -17.06 -0.46 0.79
N LEU A 151 -15.97 -0.94 1.42
CA LEU A 151 -14.59 -0.70 0.98
C LEU A 151 -14.19 -1.60 -0.19
N PHE A 152 -14.95 -2.64 -0.52
CA PHE A 152 -14.61 -3.56 -1.62
C PHE A 152 -15.22 -3.08 -2.94
N PRO A 153 -14.53 -3.37 -4.07
CA PRO A 153 -15.02 -2.97 -5.36
C PRO A 153 -16.36 -3.65 -5.63
N LYS A 154 -17.36 -2.86 -6.01
CA LYS A 154 -18.67 -3.37 -6.41
C LYS A 154 -18.76 -3.30 -7.93
N ILE A 155 -19.21 -4.40 -8.53
CA ILE A 155 -19.49 -4.44 -9.97
C ILE A 155 -20.72 -3.57 -10.21
N VAL A 156 -20.52 -2.42 -10.87
CA VAL A 156 -21.61 -1.53 -11.28
C VAL A 156 -22.25 -2.10 -12.55
N PRO A 157 -23.50 -2.57 -12.51
CA PRO A 157 -24.17 -3.06 -13.71
C PRO A 157 -24.78 -1.86 -14.45
N GLY A 158 -24.16 -1.42 -15.55
CA GLY A 158 -24.75 -0.45 -16.48
C GLY A 158 -23.76 0.45 -17.22
N ASN A 159 -23.58 0.17 -18.52
CA ASN A 159 -23.20 1.01 -19.67
C ASN A 159 -22.27 2.26 -19.52
N SER A 160 -21.51 2.39 -18.43
CA SER A 160 -20.64 3.56 -18.18
C SER A 160 -19.24 3.07 -17.81
N ALA A 161 -18.65 2.26 -18.69
CA ALA A 161 -17.25 1.84 -18.61
C ALA A 161 -16.25 2.95 -19.01
N HIS A 162 -16.73 4.19 -19.19
CA HIS A 162 -15.87 5.34 -19.41
C HIS A 162 -15.46 5.89 -18.05
N ILE A 163 -14.17 5.74 -17.76
CA ILE A 163 -13.47 6.42 -16.66
C ILE A 163 -13.77 7.90 -16.79
N ASP A 164 -14.54 8.45 -15.85
CA ASP A 164 -14.94 9.85 -15.85
C ASP A 164 -13.71 10.71 -15.50
N MET A 165 -13.08 11.26 -16.53
CA MET A 165 -11.78 11.95 -16.44
C MET A 165 -11.87 13.25 -15.62
N ASP A 166 -13.08 13.80 -15.47
CA ASP A 166 -13.38 14.94 -14.60
C ASP A 166 -13.22 14.60 -13.11
N LEU A 167 -13.48 13.34 -12.71
CA LEU A 167 -13.33 12.91 -11.32
C LEU A 167 -11.86 12.69 -10.93
N ALA A 168 -11.03 12.24 -11.88
CA ALA A 168 -9.58 12.09 -11.67
C ALA A 168 -8.89 13.44 -11.39
N HIS A 169 -9.42 14.52 -11.96
CA HIS A 169 -8.92 15.87 -11.74
C HIS A 169 -9.24 16.43 -10.34
N LEU A 170 -10.20 15.83 -9.62
CA LEU A 170 -10.57 16.24 -8.25
C LEU A 170 -9.78 15.52 -7.16
N THR A 171 -9.05 14.47 -7.50
CA THR A 171 -8.20 13.69 -6.58
C THR A 171 -6.73 14.12 -6.57
N LEU A 172 -6.37 15.17 -7.30
CA LEU A 172 -5.01 15.72 -7.41
C LEU A 172 -4.87 17.03 -6.62
#